data_AF-A0A5C7LLF9-F1
#
_entry.id   AF-A0A5C7LLF9-F1
#
_cell.length_a   1.000
_cell.length_b   1.000
_cell.length_c   1.000
_cell.angle_alpha   90.00
_cell.angle_beta   90.00
_cell.angle_gamma   90.00
#
_symmetry.space_group_name_H-M   'P 1'
#
loop_
_entity.id
_entity.type
_entity.pdbx_description
1 polymer ?
#
loop_
_entity_poly.entity_id
_entity_poly.type
_entity_poly.pdbx_seq_one_letter_code
_entity_poly.pdbx_strand_id
1 'polypeptide(L)'
;MKPRKPIRKVSTARAKRMREYSKRRVWFLAMYSKCAVFGDLRSNEIHHTRGRIGRLLNDERFWVPVSRKGHEWINNNPAEARKRTWHGLPLLCAVGQWNTVPASSMITSMH
;
A
#
# COMPACT_ATOMS: atom_id res chain seq x y z
N MET A 1 -16.14 -22.29 37.25
CA MET A 1 -15.55 -22.23 35.90
C MET A 1 -15.03 -20.81 35.66
N LYS A 2 -13.75 -20.61 35.33
CA LYS A 2 -13.22 -19.25 35.07
C LYS A 2 -13.80 -18.71 33.76
N PRO A 3 -14.30 -17.45 33.71
CA PRO A 3 -14.81 -16.88 32.48
C PRO A 3 -13.67 -16.78 31.45
N ARG A 4 -13.97 -17.17 30.21
CA ARG A 4 -13.01 -17.07 29.11
C ARG A 4 -12.76 -15.60 28.79
N LYS A 5 -11.50 -15.22 28.60
CA LYS A 5 -11.15 -13.88 28.14
C LYS A 5 -11.71 -13.67 26.72
N PRO A 6 -12.27 -12.49 26.41
CA PRO A 6 -12.74 -12.18 25.06
C PRO A 6 -11.62 -12.37 24.02
N ILE A 7 -11.97 -12.91 22.86
CA ILE A 7 -11.05 -13.01 21.72
C ILE A 7 -10.69 -11.60 21.27
N ARG A 8 -9.40 -11.33 21.11
CA ARG A 8 -8.92 -10.02 20.61
C ARG A 8 -9.37 -9.83 19.17
N LYS A 9 -9.84 -8.62 18.84
CA LYS A 9 -10.24 -8.23 17.46
C LYS A 9 -9.10 -8.33 16.44
N VAL A 10 -7.86 -8.11 16.89
CA VAL A 10 -6.65 -8.25 16.06
C VAL A 10 -5.54 -8.94 16.84
N SER A 11 -4.69 -9.69 16.14
CA SER A 11 -3.49 -10.26 16.75
C SER A 11 -2.50 -9.18 17.19
N THR A 12 -1.65 -9.50 18.16
CA THR A 12 -0.57 -8.62 18.63
C THR A 12 0.35 -8.21 17.48
N ALA A 13 0.70 -9.15 16.61
CA ALA A 13 1.50 -8.92 15.42
C ALA A 13 0.82 -7.96 14.43
N ARG A 14 -0.49 -8.11 14.19
CA ARG A 14 -1.25 -7.16 13.35
C ARG A 14 -1.30 -5.77 13.97
N ALA A 15 -1.55 -5.67 15.27
CA ALA A 15 -1.56 -4.39 15.97
C ALA A 15 -0.20 -3.68 15.90
N LYS A 16 0.91 -4.42 16.07
CA LYS A 16 2.27 -3.87 15.93
C LYS A 16 2.49 -3.30 14.51
N ARG A 17 2.16 -4.07 13.47
CA ARG A 17 2.28 -3.62 12.07
C ARG A 17 1.43 -2.39 11.76
N MET A 18 0.19 -2.33 12.27
CA MET A 18 -0.70 -1.18 12.07
C MET A 18 -0.15 0.09 12.74
N ARG A 19 0.44 -0.01 13.94
CA ARG A 19 1.08 1.14 14.60
C ARG A 19 2.26 1.67 13.78
N GLU A 20 3.06 0.78 13.22
CA GLU A 20 4.17 1.14 12.34
C GLU A 20 3.68 1.77 11.03
N TYR A 21 2.69 1.15 10.39
CA TYR A 21 2.02 1.68 9.19
C TYR A 21 1.56 3.12 9.40
N SER A 22 0.85 3.40 10.51
CA SER A 22 0.34 4.74 10.80
C SER A 22 1.45 5.79 10.89
N LYS A 23 2.60 5.46 11.47
CA LYS A 23 3.75 6.37 11.56
C LYS A 23 4.37 6.62 10.18
N ARG A 24 4.67 5.55 9.44
CA ARG A 24 5.28 5.63 8.09
C ARG A 24 4.37 6.36 7.10
N ARG A 25 3.05 6.12 7.16
CA ARG A 25 2.05 6.78 6.31
C ARG A 25 2.09 8.31 6.43
N VAL A 26 2.25 8.84 7.64
CA VAL A 26 2.29 10.29 7.85
C VAL A 26 3.49 10.89 7.11
N TRP A 27 4.67 10.30 7.29
CA TRP A 27 5.89 10.75 6.60
C TRP A 27 5.79 10.60 5.09
N PHE A 28 5.29 9.47 4.60
CA PHE A 28 5.14 9.22 3.17
C PHE A 28 4.21 10.23 2.48
N LEU A 29 3.05 10.54 3.08
CA LEU A 29 2.10 11.51 2.51
C LEU A 29 2.55 12.96 2.67
N ALA A 30 3.43 13.25 3.64
CA ALA A 30 4.09 14.55 3.74
C ALA A 30 5.13 14.74 2.62
N MET A 31 5.90 13.69 2.32
CA MET A 31 6.93 13.69 1.27
C MET A 31 6.32 13.74 -0.14
N TYR A 32 5.26 12.96 -0.38
CA TYR A 32 4.63 12.86 -1.69
C TYR A 32 3.19 13.38 -1.68
N SER A 33 3.05 14.70 -1.74
CA SER A 33 1.78 15.41 -1.55
C SER A 33 0.85 15.43 -2.76
N LYS A 34 1.31 15.01 -3.94
CA LYS A 34 0.51 14.95 -5.17
C LYS A 34 0.01 13.54 -5.46
N CYS A 35 -1.21 13.42 -5.96
CA CYS A 35 -1.77 12.14 -6.36
C CYS A 35 -1.11 11.63 -7.65
N ALA A 36 -0.69 10.38 -7.63
CA ALA A 36 -0.05 9.72 -8.77
C ALA A 36 -0.99 9.48 -9.98
N VAL A 37 -2.31 9.50 -9.76
CA VAL A 37 -3.31 9.34 -10.83
C VAL A 37 -3.71 10.70 -11.42
N PHE A 38 -3.91 11.69 -10.55
CA PHE A 38 -4.40 13.03 -10.88
C PHE A 38 -3.45 14.05 -10.23
N GLY A 39 -2.45 14.51 -10.97
CA GLY A 39 -1.32 15.30 -10.43
C GLY A 39 -1.71 16.68 -9.87
N ASP A 40 -2.91 17.15 -10.20
CA ASP A 40 -3.56 18.36 -9.68
C ASP A 40 -4.20 18.15 -8.29
N LEU A 41 -4.45 16.90 -7.89
CA LEU A 41 -5.06 16.57 -6.60
C LEU A 41 -4.01 16.26 -5.54
N ARG A 42 -4.32 16.66 -4.29
CA ARG A 42 -3.52 16.30 -3.12
C ARG A 42 -3.68 14.80 -2.79
N SER A 43 -2.59 14.14 -2.46
CA SER A 43 -2.60 12.78 -1.91
C SER A 43 -3.07 12.80 -0.45
N ASN A 44 -4.00 11.91 -0.12
CA ASN A 44 -4.47 11.70 1.25
C ASN A 44 -4.50 10.22 1.61
N GLU A 45 -4.21 9.35 0.66
CA GLU A 45 -4.24 7.90 0.78
C GLU A 45 -3.03 7.26 0.12
N ILE A 46 -2.78 6.02 0.52
CA ILE A 46 -1.72 5.20 -0.04
C ILE A 46 -2.40 4.02 -0.72
N HIS A 47 -2.23 3.92 -2.03
CA HIS A 47 -2.59 2.72 -2.76
C HIS A 47 -1.47 1.69 -2.59
N HIS A 48 -1.82 0.47 -2.21
CA HIS A 48 -0.89 -0.64 -2.10
C HIS A 48 -0.92 -1.45 -3.40
N THR A 49 0.04 -1.21 -4.29
CA THR A 49 0.04 -1.75 -5.66
C THR A 49 0.06 -3.27 -5.69
N ARG A 50 0.59 -3.91 -4.64
CA ARG A 50 0.71 -5.37 -4.48
C ARG A 50 -0.18 -5.94 -3.37
N GLY A 51 -1.12 -5.17 -2.86
CA GLY A 51 -1.94 -5.54 -1.71
C GLY A 51 -1.25 -5.26 -0.38
N ARG A 52 -1.96 -5.52 0.73
CA ARG A 52 -1.59 -5.04 2.07
C ARG A 52 -1.56 -6.12 3.15
N ILE A 53 -1.54 -7.38 2.74
CA ILE A 53 -1.49 -8.52 3.67
C ILE A 53 -0.06 -8.73 4.19
N GLY A 54 0.06 -9.07 5.47
CA GLY A 54 1.33 -9.48 6.07
C GLY A 54 2.37 -8.37 6.06
N ARG A 55 3.55 -8.65 5.48
CA ARG A 55 4.66 -7.68 5.37
C ARG A 55 4.40 -6.57 4.34
N LEU A 56 3.52 -6.80 3.36
CA LEU A 56 3.20 -5.82 2.31
C LEU A 56 2.52 -4.55 2.84
N LEU A 57 1.91 -4.60 4.05
CA LEU A 57 1.36 -3.42 4.68
C LEU A 57 2.42 -2.32 4.85
N ASN A 58 3.64 -2.67 5.24
CA ASN A 58 4.70 -1.74 5.58
C ASN A 58 5.81 -1.71 4.53
N ASP A 59 5.59 -2.35 3.38
CA ASP A 59 6.56 -2.40 2.29
C ASP A 59 6.36 -1.19 1.37
N GLU A 60 7.08 -0.11 1.66
CA GLU A 60 6.95 1.20 1.00
C GLU A 60 7.32 1.15 -0.50
N ARG A 61 8.04 0.11 -0.93
CA ARG A 61 8.32 -0.16 -2.36
C ARG A 61 7.06 -0.38 -3.19
N PHE A 62 5.94 -0.72 -2.54
CA PHE A 62 4.64 -0.94 -3.17
C PHE A 62 3.61 0.13 -2.78
N TRP A 63 4.06 1.26 -2.24
CA TRP A 63 3.19 2.37 -1.87
C TRP A 63 3.13 3.39 -2.99
N VAL A 64 1.92 3.87 -3.27
CA VAL A 64 1.70 4.97 -4.23
C VAL A 64 0.82 6.03 -3.57
N PRO A 65 1.21 7.31 -3.58
CA PRO A 65 0.42 8.41 -3.03
C PRO A 65 -0.76 8.69 -3.95
N VAL A 66 -1.99 8.61 -3.43
CA VAL A 66 -3.20 8.88 -4.20
C VAL A 66 -4.17 9.76 -3.43
N SER A 67 -5.01 10.49 -4.15
CA SER A 67 -6.24 11.04 -3.62
C SER A 67 -7.29 9.92 -3.53
N ARG A 68 -8.37 10.13 -2.76
CA ARG A 68 -9.55 9.24 -2.75
C ARG A 68 -10.05 8.94 -4.17
N LYS A 69 -10.21 9.97 -5.01
CA LYS A 69 -10.61 9.84 -6.43
C LYS A 69 -9.62 8.98 -7.22
N GLY A 70 -8.32 9.16 -7.01
CA GLY A 70 -7.29 8.33 -7.64
C GLY A 70 -7.38 6.87 -7.19
N HIS A 71 -7.64 6.63 -5.91
CA HIS A 71 -7.80 5.28 -5.37
C HIS A 71 -9.02 4.57 -5.99
N GLU A 72 -10.15 5.25 -6.11
CA GLU A 72 -11.35 4.73 -6.78
C GLU A 72 -11.11 4.46 -8.26
N TRP A 73 -10.41 5.36 -8.94
CA TRP A 73 -10.06 5.17 -10.34
C TRP A 73 -9.21 3.91 -10.55
N ILE A 74 -8.22 3.63 -9.69
CA ILE A 74 -7.41 2.40 -9.77
C ILE A 74 -8.28 1.16 -9.61
N ASN A 75 -9.20 1.16 -8.64
CA ASN A 75 -10.10 0.03 -8.40
C ASN A 75 -11.04 -0.23 -9.58
N ASN A 76 -11.53 0.83 -10.22
CA ASN A 76 -12.49 0.74 -11.33
C ASN A 76 -11.82 0.50 -12.69
N ASN A 77 -10.51 0.77 -12.82
CA ASN A 77 -9.77 0.66 -14.07
C ASN A 77 -8.52 -0.23 -13.94
N PRO A 78 -8.65 -1.50 -13.49
CA PRO A 78 -7.49 -2.32 -13.14
C PRO A 78 -6.59 -2.64 -14.33
N ALA A 79 -7.14 -2.75 -15.54
CA ALA A 79 -6.33 -2.97 -16.75
C ALA A 79 -5.42 -1.77 -17.08
N GLU A 80 -5.95 -0.56 -16.92
CA GLU A 80 -5.21 0.68 -17.17
C GLU A 80 -4.25 1.00 -16.01
N ALA A 81 -4.65 0.73 -14.77
CA ALA A 81 -3.78 0.88 -13.61
C ALA A 81 -2.52 0.00 -13.66
N ARG A 82 -2.57 -1.15 -14.34
CA ARG A 82 -1.38 -1.98 -14.59
C ARG A 82 -0.41 -1.39 -15.62
N LYS A 83 -0.89 -0.51 -16.50
CA LYS A 83 -0.08 0.15 -17.54
C LYS A 83 0.53 1.46 -17.08
N ARG A 84 -0.15 2.19 -16.19
CA ARG A 84 0.33 3.47 -15.66
C ARG A 84 1.29 3.24 -14.50
N THR A 85 2.28 4.13 -14.39
CA THR A 85 3.33 4.05 -13.38
C THR A 85 3.53 5.36 -12.62
N TRP A 86 3.92 5.23 -11.36
CA TRP A 86 4.43 6.32 -10.52
C TRP A 86 5.92 6.05 -10.23
N HIS A 87 6.83 6.89 -10.73
CA HIS A 87 8.28 6.65 -10.66
C HIS A 87 8.69 5.22 -11.08
N GLY A 88 8.12 4.71 -12.17
CA GLY A 88 8.38 3.36 -12.66
C GLY A 88 7.66 2.23 -11.92
N LEU A 89 6.96 2.51 -10.81
CA LEU A 89 6.12 1.53 -10.11
C LEU A 89 4.71 1.50 -10.72
N PRO A 90 4.22 0.36 -11.24
CA PRO A 90 2.84 0.25 -11.72
C PRO A 90 1.82 0.56 -10.63
N LEU A 91 0.74 1.28 -10.97
CA LEU A 91 -0.31 1.61 -10.00
C LEU A 91 -1.04 0.35 -9.48
N LEU A 92 -0.99 -0.75 -10.23
CA LEU A 92 -1.45 -2.07 -9.80
C LEU A 92 -0.44 -3.13 -10.29
N CYS A 93 -0.09 -4.11 -9.46
CA CYS A 93 0.85 -5.19 -9.81
C CYS A 93 0.38 -6.01 -11.01
N ALA A 94 1.12 -7.02 -11.50
CA ALA A 94 0.59 -7.91 -12.54
C ALA A 94 -0.51 -8.86 -11.99
N VAL A 95 -1.27 -9.51 -12.89
CA VAL A 95 -2.28 -10.51 -12.50
C VAL A 95 -1.59 -11.66 -11.77
N GLY A 96 -2.24 -12.21 -10.72
CA GLY A 96 -1.67 -13.25 -9.87
C GLY A 96 -0.67 -12.77 -8.82
N GLN A 97 -0.27 -11.49 -8.84
CA GLN A 97 0.73 -10.95 -7.90
C GLN A 97 0.13 -10.27 -6.66
N TRP A 98 -1.20 -10.11 -6.61
CA TRP A 98 -1.89 -9.48 -5.49
C TRP A 98 -1.69 -10.28 -4.19
N ASN A 99 -1.30 -9.60 -3.12
CA ASN A 99 -0.92 -10.19 -1.82
C ASN A 99 0.20 -11.25 -1.87
N THR A 100 0.93 -11.34 -2.98
CA THR A 100 2.06 -12.26 -3.14
C THR A 100 3.35 -11.51 -2.93
N VAL A 101 4.12 -11.86 -1.91
CA VAL A 101 5.36 -11.13 -1.67
C VAL A 101 6.47 -11.60 -2.62
N PRO A 102 7.19 -10.70 -3.30
CA PRO A 102 8.28 -11.11 -4.19
C PRO A 102 9.35 -11.91 -3.44
N ALA A 103 9.99 -12.83 -4.16
CA ALA A 103 11.24 -13.43 -3.73
C ALA A 103 12.30 -12.33 -3.55
N SER A 104 13.22 -12.53 -2.61
CA SER A 104 14.14 -11.49 -2.14
C SER A 104 15.16 -10.99 -3.18
N SER A 105 15.18 -11.53 -4.40
CA SER A 105 16.18 -11.29 -5.45
C SER A 105 15.87 -10.16 -6.42
N MET A 106 14.75 -9.45 -6.31
CA MET A 106 14.49 -8.24 -7.10
C MET A 106 14.91 -6.97 -6.36
N ILE A 107 16.20 -6.88 -6.02
CA ILE A 107 16.81 -5.68 -5.43
C ILE A 107 18.01 -5.32 -6.30
N THR A 108 17.84 -4.34 -7.18
CA THR A 108 18.95 -3.47 -7.54
C THR A 108 18.54 -2.07 -7.12
N SER A 109 19.33 -1.54 -6.18
CA SER A 109 19.26 -0.17 -5.68
C SER A 109 19.24 0.83 -6.83
N MET A 110 18.39 1.84 -6.73
CA MET A 110 18.73 3.14 -7.31
C MET A 110 19.02 4.07 -6.13
N HIS A 111 20.30 4.45 -6.04
CA HIS A 111 20.81 5.50 -5.17
C HIS A 111 20.30 6.85 -5.65
#